data_AF-A0A1A8PD91-F1
#
_entry.id   AF-A0A1A8PD91-F1
#
_cell.length_a   1.000
_cell.length_b   1.000
_cell.length_c   1.000
_cell.angle_alpha   90.00
_cell.angle_beta   90.00
_cell.angle_gamma   90.00
#
_symmetry.space_group_name_H-M   'P 1'
#
loop_
_entity.id
_entity.type
_entity.pdbx_description
1 polymer ?
#
loop_
_entity_poly.entity_id
_entity_poly.type
_entity_poly.pdbx_seq_one_letter_code
_entity_poly.pdbx_strand_id
1 'polypeptide(L)'
;KLQANSSFLVCPQDASGALITSSKIYNLGDAMHFEASVRDKTEFREKRIYINKCFVTTSPDPFSHPRYTLIDNQGCMIDGKVVTQSKFLSGDSKMIQKFSVGAFIFRQGVSSTAPQQFFMHCEVSAGPLAPTPSAKACSYDQASQQWKELYGKDCVCACCESACPPADLPGSSMTFAKGLPMRMWASSFFS
;
A
#
# COMPACT_ATOMS: atom_id res chain seq x y z
N LYS A 1 -5.50 15.70 -13.94
CA LYS A 1 -6.77 16.18 -13.34
C LYS A 1 -6.91 15.50 -11.98
N LEU A 2 -6.60 16.21 -10.89
CA LEU A 2 -6.71 15.71 -9.52
C LEU A 2 -8.19 15.42 -9.21
N GLN A 3 -8.57 14.16 -8.97
CA GLN A 3 -9.92 13.85 -8.50
C GLN A 3 -10.02 14.19 -7.01
N ALA A 4 -10.53 15.39 -6.73
CA ALA A 4 -10.78 15.90 -5.39
C ALA A 4 -12.01 15.27 -4.69
N ASN A 5 -12.60 14.20 -5.24
CA ASN A 5 -13.81 13.57 -4.72
C ASN A 5 -13.73 12.03 -4.83
N SER A 6 -12.68 11.44 -4.26
CA SER A 6 -12.60 9.97 -4.15
C SER A 6 -13.31 9.50 -2.88
N SER A 7 -14.18 8.50 -3.02
CA SER A 7 -14.91 7.90 -1.89
C SER A 7 -14.01 7.08 -0.96
N PHE A 8 -12.74 6.88 -1.33
CA PHE A 8 -11.75 6.16 -0.54
C PHE A 8 -10.74 7.11 0.12
N LEU A 9 -10.08 6.61 1.16
CA LEU A 9 -9.00 7.26 1.88
C LEU A 9 -7.87 6.27 2.09
N VAL A 10 -6.64 6.76 2.08
CA VAL A 10 -5.47 6.01 2.54
C VAL A 10 -4.72 6.87 3.55
N CYS A 11 -4.51 6.34 4.75
CA CYS A 11 -3.99 7.07 5.90
C CYS A 11 -2.83 6.32 6.56
N PRO A 12 -1.74 7.01 6.95
CA PRO A 12 -0.66 6.40 7.72
C PRO A 12 -1.10 6.12 9.16
N GLN A 13 -0.68 4.98 9.70
CA GLN A 13 -0.93 4.55 11.06
C GLN A 13 0.38 4.23 11.78
N ASP A 14 0.38 4.31 13.10
CA ASP A 14 1.45 3.73 13.91
C ASP A 14 1.25 2.21 14.10
N ALA A 15 2.17 1.56 14.82
CA ALA A 15 2.12 0.12 15.05
C ALA A 15 0.91 -0.34 15.91
N SER A 16 0.28 0.58 16.65
CA SER A 16 -0.95 0.32 17.42
C SER A 16 -2.22 0.48 16.56
N GLY A 17 -2.08 1.00 15.34
CA GLY A 17 -3.18 1.32 14.44
C GLY A 17 -3.75 2.72 14.63
N ALA A 18 -3.12 3.58 15.44
CA ALA A 18 -3.56 4.95 15.62
C ALA A 18 -3.17 5.80 14.40
N LEU A 19 -4.07 6.71 13.99
CA LEU A 19 -3.82 7.62 12.88
C LEU A 19 -2.64 8.53 13.17
N ILE A 20 -1.65 8.53 12.29
CA ILE A 20 -0.57 9.50 12.34
C ILE A 20 -1.08 10.79 11.69
N THR A 21 -1.08 11.90 12.44
CA THR A 21 -1.53 13.22 11.99
C THR A 21 -0.37 14.21 11.77
N SER A 22 0.84 13.86 12.20
CA SER A 22 2.06 14.66 12.08
C SER A 22 3.17 13.91 11.31
N SER A 23 4.27 14.58 10.99
CA SER A 23 5.41 13.92 10.33
C SER A 23 6.11 13.00 11.32
N LYS A 24 6.19 11.70 11.00
CA LYS A 24 6.96 10.70 11.74
C LYS A 24 8.27 10.42 11.01
N ILE A 25 9.34 10.24 11.79
CA ILE A 25 10.65 9.81 11.30
C ILE A 25 10.72 8.28 11.39
N TYR A 26 11.09 7.63 10.30
CA TYR A 26 11.32 6.19 10.21
C TYR A 26 12.78 5.92 9.92
N ASN A 27 13.36 4.90 10.55
CA ASN A 27 14.67 4.38 10.21
C ASN A 27 14.54 3.29 9.15
N LEU A 28 15.61 3.05 8.39
CA LEU A 28 15.68 1.90 7.48
C LEU A 28 15.39 0.59 8.22
N GLY A 29 14.48 -0.22 7.65
CA GLY A 29 14.04 -1.48 8.25
C GLY A 29 12.80 -1.35 9.16
N ASP A 30 12.40 -0.14 9.56
CA ASP A 30 11.13 0.07 10.26
C ASP A 30 9.95 -0.34 9.37
N ALA A 31 8.83 -0.74 9.98
CA ALA A 31 7.58 -0.96 9.28
C ALA A 31 6.72 0.31 9.30
N MET A 32 6.32 0.78 8.12
CA MET A 32 5.35 1.86 7.95
C MET A 32 3.97 1.24 7.73
N HIS A 33 2.99 1.59 8.58
CA HIS A 33 1.65 1.04 8.51
C HIS A 33 0.68 2.01 7.85
N PHE A 34 -0.26 1.46 7.08
CA PHE A 34 -1.28 2.23 6.36
C PHE A 34 -2.63 1.52 6.43
N GLU A 35 -3.68 2.34 6.39
CA GLU A 35 -5.05 1.88 6.27
C GLU A 35 -5.71 2.52 5.05
N ALA A 36 -6.31 1.68 4.20
CA ALA A 36 -7.25 2.09 3.18
C ALA A 36 -8.69 1.84 3.66
N SER A 37 -9.55 2.85 3.53
CA SER A 37 -10.95 2.79 3.96
C SER A 37 -11.85 3.66 3.09
N VAL A 38 -13.16 3.62 3.33
CA VAL A 38 -14.18 4.43 2.66
C VAL A 38 -14.64 5.59 3.53
N ARG A 39 -14.96 6.72 2.90
CA ARG A 39 -15.55 7.89 3.56
C ARG A 39 -16.99 7.62 3.98
N ASP A 40 -17.79 7.10 3.05
CA ASP A 40 -19.16 6.71 3.28
C ASP A 40 -19.27 5.18 3.26
N LYS A 41 -19.45 4.58 4.45
CA LYS A 41 -19.62 3.13 4.60
C LYS A 41 -20.95 2.64 4.00
N THR A 42 -21.93 3.52 3.84
CA THR A 42 -23.24 3.14 3.31
C THR A 42 -23.20 2.91 1.79
N GLU A 43 -22.39 3.68 1.07
CA GLU A 43 -22.17 3.56 -0.38
C GLU A 43 -21.59 2.18 -0.76
N PHE A 44 -20.72 1.62 0.08
CA PHE A 44 -20.02 0.36 -0.17
C PHE A 44 -20.46 -0.79 0.74
N ARG A 45 -21.72 -0.77 1.17
CA ARG A 45 -22.29 -1.86 1.96
C ARG A 45 -22.13 -3.19 1.20
N GLU A 46 -21.74 -4.24 1.93
CA GLU A 46 -21.51 -5.58 1.37
C GLU A 46 -20.41 -5.66 0.30
N LYS A 47 -19.50 -4.68 0.27
CA LYS A 47 -18.28 -4.72 -0.55
C LYS A 47 -17.05 -4.92 0.31
N ARG A 48 -15.99 -5.39 -0.33
CA ARG A 48 -14.63 -5.41 0.24
C ARG A 48 -13.77 -4.36 -0.45
N ILE A 49 -12.93 -3.68 0.33
CA ILE A 49 -11.96 -2.73 -0.20
C ILE A 49 -10.70 -3.46 -0.63
N TYR A 50 -10.23 -3.11 -1.82
CA TYR A 50 -9.03 -3.65 -2.43
C TYR A 50 -8.08 -2.52 -2.80
N ILE A 51 -6.81 -2.73 -2.55
CA ILE A 51 -5.73 -1.83 -2.95
C ILE A 51 -5.12 -2.45 -4.22
N ASN A 52 -5.44 -1.86 -5.36
CA ASN A 52 -5.09 -2.43 -6.66
C ASN A 52 -3.60 -2.24 -6.95
N LYS A 53 -3.11 -1.02 -6.70
CA LYS A 53 -1.73 -0.59 -6.96
C LYS A 53 -1.32 0.45 -5.93
N CYS A 54 -0.05 0.45 -5.52
CA CYS A 54 0.54 1.52 -4.74
C CYS A 54 1.98 1.74 -5.17
N PHE A 55 2.39 3.00 -5.21
CA PHE A 55 3.76 3.40 -5.45
C PHE A 55 4.08 4.65 -4.63
N VAL A 56 5.38 4.87 -4.43
CA VAL A 56 5.89 5.98 -3.64
C VAL A 56 6.75 6.89 -4.51
N THR A 57 6.63 8.20 -4.27
CA THR A 57 7.46 9.26 -4.87
C THR A 57 8.10 10.14 -3.78
N THR A 58 9.04 10.98 -4.17
CA THR A 58 9.66 12.01 -3.30
C THR A 58 8.98 13.39 -3.40
N SER A 59 7.88 13.48 -4.14
CA SER A 59 7.09 14.70 -4.33
C SER A 59 5.60 14.37 -4.28
N PRO A 60 4.73 15.29 -3.86
CA PRO A 60 3.28 15.09 -3.89
C PRO A 60 2.71 14.77 -5.28
N ASP A 61 3.44 15.09 -6.35
CA ASP A 61 3.03 14.77 -7.71
C ASP A 61 3.19 13.26 -8.01
N PRO A 62 2.10 12.51 -8.28
CA PRO A 62 2.15 11.08 -8.59
C PRO A 62 2.87 10.75 -9.91
N PHE A 63 3.08 11.74 -10.79
CA PHE A 63 3.81 11.57 -12.05
C PHE A 63 5.29 11.91 -11.91
N SER A 64 5.71 12.43 -10.76
CA SER A 64 7.11 12.73 -10.48
C SER A 64 7.96 11.47 -10.41
N HIS A 65 9.27 11.63 -10.65
CA HIS A 65 10.27 10.60 -10.50
C HIS A 65 11.25 11.01 -9.38
N PRO A 66 11.86 10.05 -8.67
CA PRO A 66 11.75 8.59 -8.84
C PRO A 66 10.42 8.01 -8.32
N ARG A 67 10.05 6.82 -8.82
CA ARG A 67 8.87 6.04 -8.40
C ARG A 67 9.30 4.65 -7.96
N TYR A 68 8.77 4.19 -6.83
CA TYR A 68 8.96 2.83 -6.35
C TYR A 68 7.62 2.13 -6.15
N THR A 69 7.38 1.05 -6.87
CA THR A 69 6.10 0.31 -6.82
C THR A 69 6.13 -0.72 -5.71
N LEU A 70 5.13 -0.67 -4.83
CA LEU A 70 5.00 -1.54 -3.66
C LEU A 70 3.97 -2.65 -3.87
N ILE A 71 2.84 -2.25 -4.44
CA ILE A 71 1.71 -3.10 -4.76
C ILE A 71 1.41 -2.90 -6.24
N ASP A 72 1.26 -3.99 -6.98
CA ASP A 72 0.83 -3.96 -8.39
C ASP A 72 -0.03 -5.18 -8.72
N ASN A 73 -0.37 -5.35 -10.00
CA ASN A 73 -1.00 -6.54 -10.52
C ASN A 73 -2.33 -6.88 -9.82
N GLN A 74 -3.12 -5.84 -9.54
CA GLN A 74 -4.42 -5.90 -8.86
C GLN A 74 -4.31 -6.51 -7.45
N GLY A 75 -3.41 -5.97 -6.62
CA GLY A 75 -3.31 -6.33 -5.20
C GLY A 75 -2.27 -7.40 -4.86
N CYS A 76 -1.19 -7.52 -5.63
CA CYS A 76 0.00 -8.29 -5.28
C CYS A 76 1.03 -7.37 -4.60
N MET A 77 1.37 -7.61 -3.33
CA MET A 77 2.43 -6.88 -2.60
C MET A 77 3.81 -7.34 -3.08
N ILE A 78 4.26 -6.80 -4.21
CA ILE A 78 5.53 -7.19 -4.85
C ILE A 78 6.75 -6.83 -3.99
N ASP A 79 6.66 -5.77 -3.18
CA ASP A 79 7.73 -5.39 -2.25
C ASP A 79 7.96 -6.45 -1.15
N GLY A 80 6.95 -7.27 -0.85
CA GLY A 80 7.08 -8.40 0.07
C GLY A 80 8.07 -9.47 -0.39
N LYS A 81 8.43 -9.50 -1.67
CA LYS A 81 9.52 -10.36 -2.18
C LYS A 81 10.91 -9.84 -1.79
N VAL A 82 11.04 -8.54 -1.52
CA VAL A 82 12.31 -7.88 -1.19
C VAL A 82 12.46 -7.74 0.33
N VAL A 83 11.41 -7.30 1.01
CA VAL A 83 11.42 -7.03 2.46
C VAL A 83 10.23 -7.70 3.16
N THR A 84 10.50 -8.44 4.23
CA THR A 84 9.49 -9.20 4.99
C THR A 84 8.42 -8.32 5.67
N GLN A 85 8.75 -7.06 5.91
CA GLN A 85 7.87 -6.07 6.54
C GLN A 85 6.70 -5.69 5.62
N SER A 86 6.84 -5.91 4.31
CA SER A 86 5.85 -5.50 3.31
C SER A 86 4.79 -6.57 3.08
N LYS A 87 3.59 -6.34 3.63
CA LYS A 87 2.47 -7.30 3.58
C LYS A 87 1.13 -6.63 3.81
N PHE A 88 0.07 -7.27 3.34
CA PHE A 88 -1.30 -6.94 3.72
C PHE A 88 -1.60 -7.41 5.15
N LEU A 89 -2.44 -6.66 5.84
CA LEU A 89 -2.86 -6.90 7.22
C LEU A 89 -4.39 -6.92 7.27
N SER A 90 -4.95 -7.75 8.13
CA SER A 90 -6.39 -7.82 8.35
C SER A 90 -6.87 -6.56 9.06
N GLY A 91 -7.97 -5.97 8.59
CA GLY A 91 -8.72 -4.95 9.32
C GLY A 91 -9.88 -5.53 10.11
N ASP A 92 -10.50 -4.71 10.96
CA ASP A 92 -11.67 -5.07 11.76
C ASP A 92 -12.96 -5.27 10.93
N SER A 93 -12.90 -4.91 9.64
CA SER A 93 -14.00 -5.02 8.69
C SER A 93 -13.45 -5.20 7.28
N LYS A 94 -14.20 -5.86 6.39
CA LYS A 94 -13.88 -5.95 4.95
C LYS A 94 -13.90 -4.58 4.24
N MET A 95 -14.45 -3.55 4.86
CA MET A 95 -14.39 -2.16 4.38
C MET A 95 -13.08 -1.44 4.73
N ILE A 96 -12.17 -2.13 5.44
CA ILE A 96 -10.88 -1.62 5.87
C ILE A 96 -9.81 -2.59 5.38
N GLN A 97 -8.85 -2.08 4.61
CA GLN A 97 -7.71 -2.87 4.15
C GLN A 97 -6.43 -2.23 4.68
N LYS A 98 -5.77 -2.91 5.61
CA LYS A 98 -4.49 -2.47 6.17
C LYS A 98 -3.32 -3.11 5.42
N PHE A 99 -2.19 -2.43 5.41
CA PHE A 99 -0.93 -2.97 4.90
C PHE A 99 0.25 -2.30 5.60
N SER A 100 1.37 -3.00 5.66
CA SER A 100 2.65 -2.46 6.07
C SER A 100 3.62 -2.50 4.92
N VAL A 101 4.60 -1.59 4.94
CA VAL A 101 5.73 -1.58 4.02
C VAL A 101 7.03 -1.30 4.77
N GLY A 102 8.12 -1.93 4.36
CA GLY A 102 9.44 -1.63 4.90
C GLY A 102 9.89 -0.21 4.55
N ALA A 103 10.49 0.50 5.50
CA ALA A 103 11.11 1.79 5.26
C ALA A 103 12.37 1.64 4.38
N PHE A 104 12.46 2.44 3.32
CA PHE A 104 13.53 2.43 2.32
C PHE A 104 13.96 3.85 1.94
N ILE A 105 15.07 4.04 1.24
CA ILE A 105 15.45 5.36 0.73
C ILE A 105 15.75 5.31 -0.76
N PHE A 106 15.41 6.38 -1.49
CA PHE A 106 15.91 6.51 -2.84
C PHE A 106 17.39 6.90 -2.78
N ARG A 107 18.20 6.35 -3.69
CA ARG A 107 19.65 6.64 -3.75
C ARG A 107 19.98 8.13 -3.77
N GLN A 108 19.13 8.94 -4.39
CA GLN A 108 19.26 10.40 -4.47
C GLN A 108 19.17 11.09 -3.09
N GLY A 109 18.53 10.47 -2.10
CA GLY A 109 18.43 10.97 -0.73
C GLY A 109 19.59 10.56 0.18
N VAL A 110 20.46 9.63 -0.25
CA VAL A 110 21.56 9.12 0.58
C VAL A 110 22.63 10.18 0.84
N SER A 111 22.78 11.15 -0.07
CA SER A 111 23.80 12.21 0.03
C SER A 111 23.33 13.45 0.82
N SER A 112 22.08 13.50 1.28
CA SER A 112 21.54 14.65 2.00
C SER A 112 21.56 14.44 3.51
N THR A 113 21.95 15.48 4.27
CA THR A 113 21.85 15.51 5.74
C THR A 113 20.42 15.72 6.25
N ALA A 114 19.48 16.06 5.36
CA ALA A 114 18.07 16.25 5.68
C ALA A 114 17.26 14.96 5.44
N PRO A 115 16.23 14.67 6.27
CA PRO A 115 15.36 13.51 6.05
C PRO A 115 14.61 13.59 4.72
N GLN A 116 14.64 12.51 3.93
CA GLN A 116 13.91 12.42 2.67
C GLN A 116 12.42 12.26 2.92
N GLN A 117 11.60 13.03 2.21
CA GLN A 117 10.14 12.95 2.29
C GLN A 117 9.58 11.94 1.27
N PHE A 118 8.56 11.19 1.68
CA PHE A 118 7.87 10.23 0.84
C PHE A 118 6.38 10.48 0.78
N PHE A 119 5.81 10.25 -0.40
CA PHE A 119 4.40 10.39 -0.68
C PHE A 119 3.87 9.07 -1.24
N MET A 120 2.85 8.52 -0.57
CA MET A 120 2.21 7.26 -0.94
C MET A 120 1.05 7.54 -1.90
N HIS A 121 1.05 6.87 -3.05
CA HIS A 121 0.00 6.97 -4.06
C HIS A 121 -0.59 5.61 -4.28
N CYS A 122 -1.91 5.48 -4.14
CA CYS A 122 -2.60 4.20 -4.27
C CYS A 122 -3.81 4.30 -5.18
N GLU A 123 -4.16 3.18 -5.80
CA GLU A 123 -5.42 2.98 -6.49
C GLU A 123 -6.26 2.04 -5.65
N VAL A 124 -7.45 2.49 -5.28
CA VAL A 124 -8.34 1.76 -4.37
C VAL A 124 -9.66 1.51 -5.08
N SER A 125 -10.21 0.30 -4.87
CA SER A 125 -11.50 -0.08 -5.42
C SER A 125 -12.34 -0.81 -4.38
N ALA A 126 -13.64 -0.85 -4.62
CA ALA A 126 -14.58 -1.69 -3.88
C ALA A 126 -15.06 -2.82 -4.79
N GLY A 127 -15.07 -4.04 -4.27
CA GLY A 127 -15.37 -5.23 -5.06
C GLY A 127 -16.13 -6.30 -4.27
N PRO A 128 -16.23 -7.52 -4.83
CA PRO A 128 -16.88 -8.65 -4.18
C PRO A 128 -16.26 -8.97 -2.82
N LEU A 129 -17.05 -9.48 -1.87
CA LEU A 129 -16.55 -9.88 -0.53
C LEU A 129 -15.57 -11.06 -0.58
N ALA A 130 -15.75 -11.93 -1.56
CA ALA A 130 -14.85 -13.03 -1.87
C ALA A 130 -13.78 -12.57 -2.86
N PRO A 131 -12.50 -12.87 -2.63
CA PRO A 131 -11.43 -12.44 -3.52
C PRO A 131 -11.49 -13.18 -4.87
N THR A 132 -11.05 -12.47 -5.91
CA THR A 132 -10.92 -12.93 -7.29
C THR A 132 -9.50 -12.62 -7.80
N PRO A 133 -9.05 -13.22 -8.92
CA PRO A 133 -7.76 -12.86 -9.52
C PRO A 133 -7.61 -11.37 -9.88
N SER A 134 -8.72 -10.64 -10.05
CA SER A 134 -8.76 -9.20 -10.36
C SER A 134 -9.04 -8.31 -9.14
N ALA A 135 -9.37 -8.89 -7.98
CA ALA A 135 -9.68 -8.19 -6.72
C ALA A 135 -9.24 -9.04 -5.52
N LYS A 136 -8.02 -8.79 -5.03
CA LYS A 136 -7.34 -9.61 -4.02
C LYS A 136 -6.38 -8.78 -3.18
N ALA A 137 -5.92 -9.34 -2.07
CA ALA A 137 -4.85 -8.79 -1.24
C ALA A 137 -3.85 -9.91 -0.96
N CYS A 138 -2.85 -10.02 -1.83
CA CYS A 138 -1.87 -11.10 -1.83
C CYS A 138 -0.54 -10.62 -1.27
N SER A 139 -0.04 -11.32 -0.24
CA SER A 139 1.30 -11.10 0.31
C SER A 139 2.20 -12.27 -0.03
N TYR A 140 3.46 -11.99 -0.35
CA TYR A 140 4.44 -13.05 -0.57
C TYR A 140 5.01 -13.51 0.77
N ASP A 141 4.82 -14.79 1.09
CA ASP A 141 5.44 -15.42 2.25
C ASP A 141 6.82 -15.94 1.84
N GLN A 142 7.87 -15.25 2.29
CA GLN A 142 9.25 -15.60 1.95
C GLN A 142 9.68 -16.96 2.52
N ALA A 143 9.09 -17.41 3.63
CA ALA A 143 9.46 -18.69 4.25
C ALA A 143 8.95 -19.89 3.45
N SER A 144 7.72 -19.80 2.92
CA SER A 144 7.15 -20.83 2.04
C SER A 144 7.37 -20.58 0.55
N GLN A 145 7.91 -19.41 0.18
CA GLN A 145 8.07 -18.93 -1.20
C GLN A 145 6.75 -18.96 -1.99
N GLN A 146 5.65 -18.60 -1.33
CA GLN A 146 4.30 -18.68 -1.89
C GLN A 146 3.53 -17.38 -1.69
N TRP A 147 2.62 -17.08 -2.62
CA TRP A 147 1.65 -16.01 -2.45
C TRP A 147 0.47 -16.48 -1.62
N LYS A 148 0.12 -15.69 -0.60
CA LYS A 148 -1.01 -15.94 0.29
C LYS A 148 -2.03 -14.82 0.22
N GLU A 149 -3.29 -15.17 0.02
CA GLU A 149 -4.39 -14.21 0.09
C GLU A 149 -4.72 -13.95 1.56
N LEU A 150 -5.00 -12.69 1.89
CA LEU A 150 -5.22 -12.22 3.26
C LEU A 150 -6.21 -13.06 4.09
N TYR A 151 -7.25 -13.60 3.47
CA TYR A 151 -8.31 -14.40 4.12
C TYR A 151 -8.36 -15.85 3.60
N GLY A 152 -7.28 -16.36 2.99
CA GLY A 152 -7.05 -17.80 2.80
C GLY A 152 -7.48 -18.41 1.46
N LYS A 153 -7.86 -17.62 0.44
CA LYS A 153 -8.13 -18.12 -0.92
C LYS A 153 -6.91 -17.98 -1.84
N ASP A 154 -5.81 -18.62 -1.48
CA ASP A 154 -4.48 -18.42 -2.10
C ASP A 154 -4.44 -18.67 -3.62
N CYS A 155 -5.31 -19.53 -4.15
CA CYS A 155 -5.38 -19.81 -5.58
C CYS A 155 -5.64 -18.57 -6.45
N VAL A 156 -6.28 -17.53 -5.92
CA VAL A 156 -6.49 -16.26 -6.66
C VAL A 156 -5.20 -15.45 -6.82
N CYS A 157 -4.19 -15.74 -6.01
CA CYS A 157 -2.89 -15.08 -6.06
C CYS A 157 -1.91 -15.75 -7.03
N ALA A 158 -2.27 -16.88 -7.65
CA ALA A 158 -1.39 -17.60 -8.59
C ALA A 158 -0.92 -16.71 -9.75
N CYS A 159 -1.73 -15.74 -10.17
CA CYS A 159 -1.36 -14.80 -11.23
C CYS A 159 -0.30 -13.76 -10.82
N CYS A 160 0.03 -13.62 -9.53
CA CYS A 160 1.01 -12.65 -9.05
C CYS A 160 2.46 -12.95 -9.52
N GLU A 161 2.75 -14.16 -10.00
CA GLU A 161 4.00 -14.51 -10.68
C GLU A 161 4.02 -14.16 -12.18
N SER A 162 2.89 -13.70 -12.72
CA SER A 162 2.73 -13.36 -14.13
C SER A 162 1.86 -12.11 -14.27
N ALA A 163 0.91 -12.09 -15.21
CA ALA A 163 -0.06 -11.02 -15.35
C ALA A 163 -1.41 -11.47 -14.75
N CYS A 164 -1.93 -10.68 -13.81
CA CYS A 164 -3.28 -10.84 -13.31
C CYS A 164 -4.29 -10.16 -14.26
N PRO A 165 -5.52 -10.69 -14.35
CA PRO A 165 -6.57 -10.04 -15.12
C PRO A 165 -6.79 -8.60 -14.64
N PRO A 166 -7.13 -7.68 -15.56
CA PRO A 166 -7.48 -6.32 -15.18
C PRO A 166 -8.70 -6.31 -14.24
N ALA A 167 -8.84 -5.25 -13.44
CA ALA A 167 -10.08 -5.08 -12.67
C ALA A 167 -11.23 -4.69 -13.60
N ASP A 168 -12.19 -5.58 -13.75
CA ASP A 168 -13.52 -5.27 -14.29
C ASP A 168 -14.45 -4.76 -13.17
N LEU A 169 -13.97 -3.82 -12.35
CA LEU A 169 -14.74 -3.27 -11.23
C LEU A 169 -15.18 -1.83 -11.52
N PRO A 170 -16.49 -1.54 -11.60
CA PRO A 170 -16.97 -0.18 -11.71
C PRO A 170 -16.63 0.59 -10.42
N GLY A 171 -15.88 1.69 -10.53
CA GLY A 171 -15.57 2.59 -9.42
C GLY A 171 -14.14 2.54 -8.87
N SER A 172 -13.16 1.98 -9.61
CA SER A 172 -11.75 2.19 -9.27
C SER A 172 -11.41 3.68 -9.32
N SER A 173 -11.09 4.27 -8.17
CA SER A 173 -10.61 5.65 -8.10
C SER A 173 -9.14 5.62 -7.71
N MET A 174 -8.33 6.38 -8.46
CA MET A 174 -6.97 6.67 -8.01
C MET A 174 -7.08 7.62 -6.82
N THR A 175 -7.06 7.04 -5.63
CA THR A 175 -7.08 7.79 -4.38
C THR A 175 -5.65 8.10 -3.99
N PHE A 176 -5.27 9.35 -4.17
CA PHE A 176 -4.11 9.86 -3.48
C PHE A 176 -4.38 9.75 -1.99
N ALA A 177 -3.57 8.95 -1.29
CA ALA A 177 -3.47 9.13 0.14
C ALA A 177 -3.22 10.63 0.34
N LYS A 178 -3.97 11.30 1.21
CA LYS A 178 -3.40 12.49 1.87
C LYS A 178 -2.32 11.95 2.82
N GLY A 179 -1.27 11.37 2.24
CA GLY A 179 -0.13 10.84 2.92
C GLY A 179 0.60 12.06 3.44
N LEU A 180 0.62 12.19 4.76
CA LEU A 180 1.53 13.11 5.40
C LEU A 180 2.93 12.84 4.85
N PRO A 181 3.75 13.87 4.59
CA PRO A 181 5.13 13.66 4.24
C PRO A 181 5.79 12.88 5.38
N MET A 182 6.08 11.60 5.13
CA MET A 182 6.84 10.78 6.05
C MET A 182 8.31 11.05 5.79
N ARG A 183 9.07 11.19 6.86
CA ARG A 183 10.51 11.42 6.79
C ARG A 183 11.22 10.10 7.04
N MET A 184 12.13 9.71 6.15
CA MET A 184 13.02 8.59 6.45
C MET A 184 14.42 9.09 6.78
N TRP A 185 14.98 8.50 7.84
CA TRP A 185 16.32 8.69 8.32
C TRP A 185 17.17 7.51 7.89
N ALA A 186 18.30 7.80 7.23
CA ALA A 186 19.35 6.83 7.00
C ALA A 186 20.31 6.94 8.20
N SER A 187 20.27 5.99 9.13
CA SER A 187 21.38 5.83 10.05
C SER A 187 22.59 5.42 9.20
N SER A 188 23.62 6.26 9.21
CA SER A 188 24.86 5.97 8.50
C SER A 188 25.42 4.64 9.03
N PHE A 189 25.46 3.59 8.20
CA PHE A 189 26.31 2.44 8.44
C PHE A 189 27.77 2.90 8.27
N PHE A 190 28.31 3.56 9.28
CA PHE A 190 29.74 3.61 9.51
C PHE A 190 30.05 2.61 10.62
N SER A 191 30.49 1.42 10.21
CA SER A 191 31.43 0.59 10.97
C SER A 191 32.52 0.16 10.01
#